data_AF-A0AA88XU50-F1
#
_entry.id   AF-A0AA88XU50-F1
#
_cell.length_a   1.000
_cell.length_b   1.000
_cell.length_c   1.000
_cell.angle_alpha   90.00
_cell.angle_beta   90.00
_cell.angle_gamma   90.00
#
_symmetry.space_group_name_H-M   'P 1'
#
loop_
_entity.id
_entity.type
_entity.pdbx_description
1 polymer ?
#
loop_
_entity_poly.entity_id
_entity_poly.type
_entity_poly.pdbx_seq_one_letter_code
_entity_poly.pdbx_strand_id
1 'polypeptide(L)'
;IHIDGHSDMAPPKYFPGFPFFKFPSKGKDRFLMQENDMFIMSAVITGLIGKVVWIWPSWDEVNHQNFSFGNKMEIGLTTNSFDIQMKTFCLCTTNETCQTMCFGVLNEFIDDEFVDFVEIYPKSCEIKRTITFEEIREEEGVEKMAASLTYIGTQGTILDIDEDYYGCMHAIRPLLDAGLTEERVSDIDEILSELFCPKDAAEEFFTDQLLVGFLDEILKLRCTKGKTDATGHDCLNEMFILSFTKQVKKKLFQHYSNLLCFGVTKIHTKNMLMRHLIEKFLGLNNAQNKALQYVGFCLTSTPLTFNLSNEGGFLICHGRNTPNESIVIEHQTNIKEITQRTNSLRNILAVIKKANPKVVTLCRSMRDGYTPRKYFSKIENDVIDSLRHTFENTKVVYDSGLLGGKKGWPERNKR
;
A
#
# COMPACT_ATOMS: atom_id res chain seq x y z
N ILE A 1 11.97 -11.00 9.21
CA ILE A 1 10.90 -11.10 10.23
C ILE A 1 9.94 -10.01 9.88
N HIS A 2 8.69 -10.37 9.62
CA HIS A 2 7.63 -9.48 9.17
C HIS A 2 6.56 -9.42 10.26
N ILE A 3 6.09 -8.24 10.65
CA ILE A 3 5.05 -8.06 11.66
C ILE A 3 3.96 -7.18 11.05
N ASP A 4 2.86 -7.80 10.67
CA ASP A 4 1.89 -7.23 9.72
C ASP A 4 0.53 -7.92 9.88
N GLY A 5 -0.55 -7.23 9.56
CA GLY A 5 -1.89 -7.80 9.36
C GLY A 5 -2.00 -8.78 8.18
N HIS A 6 -1.12 -8.73 7.19
CA HIS A 6 -1.09 -9.64 6.03
C HIS A 6 0.33 -10.09 5.66
N SER A 7 0.42 -11.02 4.70
CA SER A 7 1.67 -11.77 4.46
C SER A 7 2.74 -11.03 3.66
N ASP A 8 2.37 -10.06 2.81
CA ASP A 8 3.27 -9.39 1.84
C ASP A 8 4.06 -10.34 0.94
N MET A 9 3.42 -11.46 0.59
CA MET A 9 4.04 -12.52 -0.18
C MET A 9 3.38 -12.75 -1.54
N ALA A 10 2.89 -11.68 -2.18
CA ALA A 10 2.47 -11.76 -3.57
C ALA A 10 3.68 -12.14 -4.46
N PRO A 11 3.55 -13.12 -5.37
CA PRO A 11 4.65 -13.50 -6.23
C PRO A 11 4.93 -12.39 -7.26
N PRO A 12 6.21 -12.14 -7.60
CA PRO A 12 6.55 -11.15 -8.62
C PRO A 12 6.09 -11.57 -10.01
N LYS A 13 5.82 -10.57 -10.87
CA LYS A 13 5.59 -10.80 -12.30
C LYS A 13 6.88 -11.23 -12.99
N TYR A 14 6.78 -12.14 -13.96
CA TYR A 14 7.94 -12.55 -14.75
C TYR A 14 8.33 -11.46 -15.76
N PHE A 15 9.58 -11.01 -15.75
CA PHE A 15 10.13 -10.21 -16.85
C PHE A 15 11.63 -10.47 -17.07
N PRO A 16 12.15 -10.37 -18.32
CA PRO A 16 13.53 -10.80 -18.66
C PRO A 16 14.66 -10.10 -17.86
N GLY A 17 14.41 -8.94 -17.26
CA GLY A 17 15.40 -8.16 -16.50
C GLY A 17 15.55 -8.55 -15.03
N PHE A 18 14.57 -9.27 -14.46
CA PHE A 18 14.54 -9.63 -13.04
C PHE A 18 15.64 -10.66 -12.70
N PRO A 19 16.31 -10.55 -11.54
CA PRO A 19 17.44 -11.43 -11.19
C PRO A 19 16.99 -12.79 -10.62
N PHE A 20 16.19 -13.56 -11.35
CA PHE A 20 15.70 -14.87 -10.91
C PHE A 20 16.81 -15.78 -10.39
N PHE A 21 16.66 -16.26 -9.16
CA PHE A 21 17.59 -17.19 -8.49
C PHE A 21 19.05 -16.71 -8.48
N LYS A 22 19.25 -15.39 -8.57
CA LYS A 22 20.55 -14.74 -8.50
C LYS A 22 20.46 -13.58 -7.55
N PHE A 23 21.49 -13.41 -6.73
CA PHE A 23 21.55 -12.25 -5.84
C PHE A 23 21.49 -10.96 -6.66
N PRO A 24 20.66 -9.96 -6.27
CA PRO A 24 20.49 -8.75 -7.05
C PRO A 24 21.80 -7.97 -7.15
N SER A 25 22.21 -7.63 -8.38
CA SER A 25 23.33 -6.73 -8.61
C SER A 25 22.94 -5.29 -8.26
N LYS A 26 23.91 -4.43 -7.93
CA LYS A 26 23.68 -2.99 -7.68
C LYS A 26 22.83 -2.35 -8.79
N GLY A 27 21.75 -1.66 -8.41
CA GLY A 27 20.81 -1.00 -9.33
C GLY A 27 19.68 -1.89 -9.88
N LYS A 28 19.69 -3.19 -9.56
CA LYS A 28 18.59 -4.13 -9.85
C LYS A 28 17.75 -4.48 -8.61
N ASP A 29 18.12 -3.95 -7.45
CA ASP A 29 17.37 -4.00 -6.19
C ASP A 29 15.97 -3.39 -6.33
N ARG A 30 15.83 -2.32 -7.11
CA ARG A 30 14.51 -1.75 -7.44
C ARG A 30 13.55 -2.73 -8.12
N PHE A 31 14.07 -3.77 -8.78
CA PHE A 31 13.24 -4.78 -9.44
C PHE A 31 12.55 -5.71 -8.43
N LEU A 32 12.98 -5.71 -7.17
CA LEU A 32 12.34 -6.48 -6.11
C LEU A 32 11.01 -5.85 -5.67
N MET A 33 10.81 -4.56 -5.92
CA MET A 33 9.60 -3.83 -5.59
C MET A 33 8.81 -3.55 -6.88
N GLN A 34 8.23 -4.59 -7.47
CA GLN A 34 7.45 -4.46 -8.72
C GLN A 34 6.08 -3.87 -8.48
N GLU A 35 5.47 -4.23 -7.35
CA GLU A 35 4.19 -3.73 -6.84
C GLU A 35 4.22 -3.78 -5.31
N ASN A 36 3.14 -3.32 -4.69
CA ASN A 36 2.89 -3.53 -3.27
C ASN A 36 2.89 -5.05 -2.99
N ASP A 37 3.29 -5.46 -1.80
CA ASP A 37 3.22 -6.85 -1.32
C ASP A 37 4.13 -7.86 -2.07
N MET A 38 4.99 -7.42 -2.99
CA MET A 38 5.85 -8.29 -3.80
C MET A 38 7.32 -8.39 -3.33
N PHE A 39 7.74 -7.53 -2.40
CA PHE A 39 9.15 -7.44 -2.02
C PHE A 39 9.67 -8.71 -1.35
N ILE A 40 8.93 -9.27 -0.38
CA ILE A 40 9.38 -10.43 0.40
C ILE A 40 9.62 -11.62 -0.52
N MET A 41 8.65 -11.95 -1.39
CA MET A 41 8.80 -13.04 -2.34
C MET A 41 9.87 -12.78 -3.39
N SER A 42 10.00 -11.55 -3.88
CA SER A 42 11.10 -11.18 -4.78
C SER A 42 12.47 -11.38 -4.13
N ALA A 43 12.63 -10.96 -2.87
CA ALA A 43 13.85 -11.13 -2.11
C ALA A 43 14.16 -12.61 -1.84
N VAL A 44 13.14 -13.42 -1.56
CA VAL A 44 13.24 -14.88 -1.43
C VAL A 44 13.75 -15.52 -2.73
N ILE A 45 13.12 -15.21 -3.86
CA ILE A 45 13.44 -15.81 -5.17
C ILE A 45 14.89 -15.52 -5.56
N THR A 46 15.34 -14.29 -5.35
CA THR A 46 16.70 -13.84 -5.69
C THR A 46 17.74 -14.37 -4.70
N GLY A 47 17.29 -14.84 -3.54
CA GLY A 47 18.14 -15.39 -2.48
C GLY A 47 18.72 -14.39 -1.53
N LEU A 48 18.15 -13.19 -1.49
CA LEU A 48 18.39 -12.23 -0.43
C LEU A 48 17.84 -12.75 0.90
N ILE A 49 16.70 -13.44 0.87
CA ILE A 49 16.03 -14.00 2.05
C ILE A 49 15.96 -15.54 1.94
N GLY A 50 16.45 -16.24 2.96
CA GLY A 50 16.37 -17.71 3.06
C GLY A 50 15.30 -18.23 4.01
N LYS A 51 14.81 -17.38 4.91
CA LYS A 51 13.76 -17.69 5.88
C LYS A 51 12.89 -16.46 6.12
N VAL A 52 11.58 -16.65 6.06
CA VAL A 52 10.58 -15.64 6.40
C VAL A 52 9.86 -16.11 7.66
N VAL A 53 9.68 -15.19 8.59
CA VAL A 53 8.84 -15.39 9.77
C VAL A 53 7.88 -14.23 9.79
N TRP A 54 6.58 -14.51 9.63
CA TRP A 54 5.50 -13.56 9.68
C TRP A 54 4.77 -13.70 11.01
N ILE A 55 4.69 -12.59 11.74
CA ILE A 55 3.96 -12.49 12.99
C ILE A 55 2.67 -11.70 12.72
N TRP A 56 1.54 -12.39 12.79
CA TRP A 56 0.24 -11.83 12.46
C TRP A 56 -0.60 -11.52 13.71
N PRO A 57 -1.51 -10.53 13.64
CA PRO A 57 -2.25 -10.05 14.79
C PRO A 57 -3.48 -10.90 15.08
N SER A 58 -3.84 -11.02 16.35
CA SER A 58 -4.99 -11.80 16.82
C SER A 58 -6.34 -11.42 16.21
N TRP A 59 -6.48 -10.19 15.70
CA TRP A 59 -7.71 -9.75 15.05
C TRP A 59 -7.93 -10.39 13.67
N ASP A 60 -6.87 -10.89 13.02
CA ASP A 60 -6.94 -11.50 11.69
C ASP A 60 -7.22 -13.02 11.75
N GLU A 61 -7.57 -13.56 12.92
CA GLU A 61 -7.70 -15.02 13.16
C GLU A 61 -8.60 -15.77 12.16
N VAL A 62 -9.56 -15.09 11.54
CA VAL A 62 -10.45 -15.70 10.54
C VAL A 62 -9.75 -16.13 9.25
N ASN A 63 -8.60 -15.53 8.93
CA ASN A 63 -7.81 -15.83 7.73
C ASN A 63 -6.77 -16.94 7.99
N HIS A 64 -6.68 -17.44 9.22
CA HIS A 64 -5.65 -18.39 9.63
C HIS A 64 -6.28 -19.67 10.17
N GLN A 65 -5.73 -20.82 9.75
CA GLN A 65 -6.22 -22.12 10.22
C GLN A 65 -5.60 -22.54 11.56
N ASN A 66 -4.40 -22.05 11.89
CA ASN A 66 -3.63 -22.43 13.07
C ASN A 66 -2.96 -21.21 13.72
N PHE A 67 -2.74 -21.29 15.05
CA PHE A 67 -1.99 -20.27 15.80
C PHE A 67 -0.54 -20.12 15.35
N SER A 68 0.07 -21.20 14.89
CA SER A 68 1.38 -21.16 14.24
C SER A 68 1.51 -22.28 13.20
N PHE A 69 2.22 -21.97 12.13
CA PHE A 69 2.45 -22.88 11.02
C PHE A 69 3.87 -22.70 10.50
N GLY A 70 4.59 -23.79 10.25
CA GLY A 70 5.98 -23.74 9.79
C GLY A 70 6.20 -24.75 8.68
N ASN A 71 6.46 -24.28 7.47
CA ASN A 71 6.58 -25.14 6.30
C ASN A 71 7.83 -24.85 5.48
N LYS A 72 8.33 -25.90 4.83
CA LYS A 72 9.28 -25.75 3.73
C LYS A 72 8.50 -25.46 2.46
N MET A 73 8.83 -24.34 1.83
CA MET A 73 8.32 -23.97 0.53
C MET A 73 9.45 -24.11 -0.50
N GLU A 74 9.19 -24.84 -1.56
CA GLU A 74 10.11 -25.03 -2.68
C GLU A 74 9.67 -24.13 -3.83
N ILE A 75 10.63 -23.45 -4.44
CA ILE A 75 10.37 -22.40 -5.42
C ILE A 75 11.17 -22.73 -6.68
N GLY A 76 10.50 -22.65 -7.82
CA GLY A 76 11.06 -23.05 -9.10
C GLY A 76 10.50 -22.28 -10.29
N LEU A 77 10.77 -22.84 -11.47
CA LEU A 77 10.19 -22.39 -12.74
C LEU A 77 9.42 -23.53 -13.39
N THR A 78 8.33 -23.20 -14.06
CA THR A 78 7.58 -24.13 -14.90
C THR A 78 7.40 -23.53 -16.30
N THR A 79 7.30 -24.38 -17.32
CA THR A 79 6.95 -24.01 -18.71
C THR A 79 5.63 -24.60 -19.17
N ASN A 80 5.01 -25.44 -18.32
CA ASN A 80 3.87 -26.29 -18.67
C ASN A 80 2.58 -25.82 -18.02
N SER A 81 2.56 -24.61 -17.50
CA SER A 81 1.44 -24.15 -16.68
C SER A 81 0.24 -23.77 -17.56
N PHE A 82 0.44 -23.37 -18.83
CA PHE A 82 -0.65 -22.93 -19.72
C PHE A 82 -0.30 -23.24 -21.19
N ASP A 83 -1.28 -23.30 -22.11
CA ASP A 83 -1.10 -23.50 -23.57
C ASP A 83 -0.14 -22.48 -24.26
N ILE A 84 0.41 -21.55 -23.48
CA ILE A 84 1.42 -20.58 -23.84
C ILE A 84 2.75 -21.07 -23.22
N GLN A 85 3.74 -21.40 -24.06
CA GLN A 85 5.09 -21.86 -23.65
C GLN A 85 5.94 -20.76 -22.97
N MET A 86 5.38 -20.05 -22.00
CA MET A 86 6.10 -19.04 -21.22
C MET A 86 6.61 -19.64 -19.92
N LYS A 87 7.83 -19.28 -19.54
CA LYS A 87 8.39 -19.62 -18.23
C LYS A 87 7.63 -18.82 -17.16
N THR A 88 6.97 -19.50 -16.23
CA THR A 88 6.33 -18.87 -15.07
C THR A 88 6.92 -19.42 -13.77
N PHE A 89 6.63 -18.73 -12.66
CA PHE A 89 7.02 -19.18 -11.34
C PHE A 89 6.18 -20.37 -10.89
N CYS A 90 6.75 -21.21 -10.05
CA CYS A 90 6.00 -22.21 -9.31
C CYS A 90 6.45 -22.30 -7.86
N LEU A 91 5.48 -22.58 -7.00
CA LEU A 91 5.62 -22.76 -5.56
C LEU A 91 5.10 -24.14 -5.19
N CYS A 92 5.88 -24.89 -4.43
CA CYS A 92 5.51 -26.21 -3.96
C CYS A 92 5.60 -26.26 -2.43
N THR A 93 4.60 -26.89 -1.81
CA THR A 93 4.58 -27.15 -0.37
C THR A 93 4.35 -28.64 -0.16
N THR A 94 4.98 -29.20 0.87
CA THR A 94 4.76 -30.59 1.27
C THR A 94 4.02 -30.58 2.59
N ASN A 95 2.83 -31.19 2.61
CA ASN A 95 2.02 -31.28 3.81
C ASN A 95 2.53 -32.38 4.76
N GLU A 96 1.90 -32.50 5.94
CA GLU A 96 2.26 -33.51 6.95
C GLU A 96 2.10 -34.95 6.46
N THR A 97 1.24 -35.19 5.46
CA THR A 97 1.06 -36.52 4.84
C THR A 97 2.07 -36.81 3.73
N CYS A 98 3.13 -35.99 3.61
CA CYS A 98 4.18 -36.10 2.59
C CYS A 98 3.67 -35.96 1.14
N GLN A 99 2.49 -35.35 0.95
CA GLN A 99 1.99 -35.00 -0.37
C GLN A 99 2.50 -33.60 -0.74
N THR A 100 3.18 -33.52 -1.87
CA THR A 100 3.64 -32.26 -2.44
C THR A 100 2.56 -31.70 -3.35
N MET A 101 2.07 -30.51 -3.02
CA MET A 101 1.20 -29.72 -3.89
C MET A 101 2.03 -28.61 -4.50
N CYS A 102 1.86 -28.37 -5.80
CA CYS A 102 2.58 -27.34 -6.52
C CYS A 102 1.61 -26.46 -7.28
N PHE A 103 1.89 -25.16 -7.30
CA PHE A 103 1.10 -24.16 -7.98
C PHE A 103 2.00 -23.37 -8.93
N GLY A 104 1.54 -23.20 -10.17
CA GLY A 104 2.09 -22.23 -11.11
C GLY A 104 1.44 -20.87 -10.90
N VAL A 105 2.23 -19.81 -10.94
CA VAL A 105 1.76 -18.42 -10.88
C VAL A 105 1.36 -17.98 -12.29
N LEU A 106 0.10 -17.63 -12.49
CA LEU A 106 -0.35 -16.97 -13.71
C LEU A 106 0.19 -15.55 -13.76
N ASN A 107 0.84 -15.21 -14.88
CA ASN A 107 1.29 -13.84 -15.18
C ASN A 107 0.26 -13.07 -16.02
N GLU A 108 -1.00 -13.51 -16.05
CA GLU A 108 -1.96 -12.86 -16.94
C GLU A 108 -2.21 -11.42 -16.49
N PHE A 109 -2.11 -10.51 -17.48
CA PHE A 109 -2.44 -9.07 -17.41
C PHE A 109 -3.96 -8.86 -17.38
N ILE A 110 -4.71 -9.82 -16.83
CA ILE A 110 -6.16 -9.75 -16.80
C ILE A 110 -6.51 -9.18 -15.44
N ASP A 111 -7.00 -7.93 -15.49
CA ASP A 111 -7.60 -7.09 -14.46
C ASP A 111 -7.37 -7.48 -12.99
N ASP A 112 -6.84 -6.51 -12.24
CA ASP A 112 -6.71 -6.45 -10.78
C ASP A 112 -7.69 -7.40 -10.07
N GLU A 113 -7.17 -8.46 -9.44
CA GLU A 113 -7.51 -8.86 -8.06
C GLU A 113 -6.98 -10.23 -7.64
N PHE A 114 -6.58 -11.12 -8.55
CA PHE A 114 -6.08 -12.44 -8.15
C PHE A 114 -4.85 -12.89 -8.93
N VAL A 115 -3.77 -13.17 -8.20
CA VAL A 115 -2.78 -14.12 -8.72
C VAL A 115 -3.42 -15.49 -8.70
N ASP A 116 -3.93 -15.92 -9.84
CA ASP A 116 -4.47 -17.27 -9.97
C ASP A 116 -3.31 -18.27 -9.87
N PHE A 117 -3.26 -18.93 -8.71
CA PHE A 117 -2.44 -20.10 -8.49
C PHE A 117 -3.12 -21.30 -9.12
N VAL A 118 -2.51 -21.85 -10.16
CA VAL A 118 -3.03 -23.04 -10.81
C VAL A 118 -2.25 -24.24 -10.34
N GLU A 119 -2.96 -25.24 -9.82
CA GLU A 119 -2.33 -26.48 -9.43
C GLU A 119 -1.63 -27.12 -10.64
N ILE A 120 -0.34 -27.41 -10.49
CA ILE A 120 0.47 -28.08 -11.49
C ILE A 120 1.02 -29.38 -10.92
N TYR A 121 1.30 -30.32 -11.82
CA TYR A 121 1.97 -31.55 -11.42
C TYR A 121 3.36 -31.24 -10.81
N PRO A 122 3.75 -31.81 -9.66
CA PRO A 122 4.99 -31.44 -8.99
C PRO A 122 6.26 -31.55 -9.84
N LYS A 123 6.33 -32.54 -10.74
CA LYS A 123 7.48 -32.70 -11.65
C LYS A 123 7.57 -31.61 -12.73
N SER A 124 6.52 -30.83 -12.94
CA SER A 124 6.52 -29.70 -13.88
C SER A 124 7.21 -28.47 -13.28
N CYS A 125 7.41 -28.43 -11.96
CA CYS A 125 8.13 -27.36 -11.29
C CYS A 125 9.62 -27.71 -11.19
N GLU A 126 10.47 -27.01 -11.94
CA GLU A 126 11.92 -27.14 -11.81
C GLU A 126 12.38 -26.37 -10.57
N ILE A 127 12.45 -27.07 -9.43
CA ILE A 127 12.85 -26.49 -8.14
C ILE A 127 14.26 -25.91 -8.22
N LYS A 128 14.39 -24.64 -7.83
CA LYS A 128 15.66 -23.90 -7.78
C LYS A 128 16.07 -23.55 -6.36
N ARG A 129 15.12 -23.46 -5.44
CA ARG A 129 15.35 -22.99 -4.07
C ARG A 129 14.34 -23.61 -3.11
N THR A 130 14.76 -23.81 -1.87
CA THR A 130 13.89 -24.17 -0.75
C THR A 130 14.03 -23.11 0.32
N ILE A 131 12.92 -22.64 0.86
CA ILE A 131 12.89 -21.69 1.98
C ILE A 131 12.08 -22.24 3.13
N THR A 132 12.31 -21.68 4.31
CA THR A 132 11.44 -21.87 5.47
C THR A 132 10.54 -20.66 5.62
N PHE A 133 9.25 -20.91 5.71
CA PHE A 133 8.23 -19.91 6.01
C PHE A 133 7.52 -20.31 7.30
N GLU A 134 7.43 -19.37 8.23
CA GLU A 134 6.78 -19.55 9.53
C GLU A 134 5.75 -18.44 9.74
N GLU A 135 4.53 -18.82 10.02
CA GLU A 135 3.44 -17.94 10.46
C GLU A 135 3.25 -18.14 11.96
N ILE A 136 3.17 -17.03 12.69
CA ILE A 136 3.06 -17.03 14.15
C ILE A 136 2.04 -15.99 14.57
N ARG A 137 0.99 -16.40 15.27
CA ARG A 137 0.07 -15.45 15.90
C ARG A 137 0.79 -14.70 17.02
N GLU A 138 0.51 -13.41 17.17
CA GLU A 138 1.18 -12.52 18.12
C GLU A 138 1.25 -13.03 19.57
N GLU A 139 0.24 -13.76 20.06
CA GLU A 139 0.23 -14.33 21.42
C GLU A 139 1.29 -15.41 21.62
N GLU A 140 1.60 -16.19 20.57
CA GLU A 140 2.68 -17.17 20.58
C GLU A 140 4.03 -16.56 20.16
N GLY A 141 4.02 -15.29 19.74
CA GLY A 141 5.16 -14.58 19.16
C GLY A 141 6.42 -14.65 20.02
N VAL A 142 6.31 -14.51 21.34
CA VAL A 142 7.47 -14.56 22.24
C VAL A 142 8.11 -15.95 22.27
N GLU A 143 7.31 -17.00 22.46
CA GLU A 143 7.79 -18.38 22.61
C GLU A 143 8.33 -18.92 21.28
N LYS A 144 7.53 -18.79 20.21
CA LYS A 144 7.88 -19.33 18.89
C LYS A 144 9.04 -18.58 18.28
N MET A 145 9.12 -17.25 18.42
CA MET A 145 10.29 -16.51 17.96
C MET A 145 11.56 -16.91 18.70
N ALA A 146 11.51 -17.19 20.01
CA ALA A 146 12.70 -17.66 20.73
C ALA A 146 13.22 -18.98 20.15
N ALA A 147 12.32 -19.90 19.78
CA ALA A 147 12.68 -21.12 19.07
C ALA A 147 13.26 -20.83 17.67
N SER A 148 12.58 -20.02 16.86
CA SER A 148 13.00 -19.64 15.51
C SER A 148 14.35 -18.93 15.48
N LEU A 149 14.67 -18.13 16.51
CA LEU A 149 15.94 -17.41 16.63
C LEU A 149 17.15 -18.31 16.88
N THR A 150 16.95 -19.48 17.47
CA THR A 150 18.01 -20.48 17.63
C THR A 150 18.57 -20.92 16.28
N TYR A 151 17.72 -20.90 15.24
CA TYR A 151 18.10 -21.17 13.84
C TYR A 151 18.63 -19.91 13.13
N ILE A 152 18.07 -18.72 13.42
CA ILE A 152 18.43 -17.46 12.77
C ILE A 152 19.79 -16.92 13.22
N GLY A 153 20.26 -17.25 14.44
CA GLY A 153 21.40 -16.62 15.11
C GLY A 153 22.78 -16.67 14.40
N THR A 154 22.89 -17.29 13.24
CA THR A 154 24.10 -17.29 12.39
C THR A 154 23.99 -16.44 11.12
N GLN A 155 22.80 -15.91 10.81
CA GLN A 155 22.47 -15.19 9.58
C GLN A 155 22.10 -13.73 9.87
N GLY A 156 22.23 -12.84 8.89
CA GLY A 156 21.73 -11.46 9.01
C GLY A 156 20.21 -11.41 9.11
N THR A 157 19.65 -10.47 9.88
CA THR A 157 18.20 -10.31 10.06
C THR A 157 17.73 -8.94 9.57
N ILE A 158 16.62 -8.95 8.83
CA ILE A 158 15.79 -7.78 8.51
C ILE A 158 14.51 -7.89 9.34
N LEU A 159 14.14 -6.80 9.99
CA LEU A 159 12.87 -6.65 10.69
C LEU A 159 12.00 -5.67 9.91
N ASP A 160 10.82 -6.11 9.54
CA ASP A 160 9.80 -5.34 8.84
C ASP A 160 8.55 -5.28 9.72
N ILE A 161 7.94 -4.10 9.81
CA ILE A 161 6.79 -3.84 10.68
C ILE A 161 5.84 -2.93 9.92
N ASP A 162 4.60 -3.37 9.79
CA ASP A 162 3.56 -2.63 9.10
C ASP A 162 2.53 -2.13 10.10
N GLU A 163 2.06 -0.90 9.90
CA GLU A 163 1.17 -0.24 10.86
C GLU A 163 -0.23 -0.86 10.90
N ASP A 164 -0.66 -1.51 9.83
CA ASP A 164 -1.91 -2.29 9.77
C ASP A 164 -1.89 -3.55 10.62
N TYR A 165 -0.72 -4.00 11.13
CA TYR A 165 -0.64 -4.90 12.28
C TYR A 165 -1.65 -4.40 13.33
N TYR A 166 -1.78 -3.08 13.55
CA TYR A 166 -2.66 -2.45 14.54
C TYR A 166 -4.15 -2.47 14.27
N GLY A 167 -4.54 -2.87 13.06
CA GLY A 167 -5.90 -2.91 12.58
C GLY A 167 -5.95 -2.37 11.16
N CYS A 168 -6.96 -2.82 10.41
CA CYS A 168 -7.16 -2.46 9.02
C CYS A 168 -8.48 -1.69 8.89
N MET A 169 -8.45 -0.45 8.41
CA MET A 169 -9.66 0.39 8.28
C MET A 169 -9.79 0.96 6.88
N HIS A 170 -11.00 0.92 6.31
CA HIS A 170 -11.27 1.53 5.01
C HIS A 170 -10.93 3.04 5.01
N ALA A 171 -9.93 3.43 4.23
CA ALA A 171 -9.57 4.85 4.08
C ALA A 171 -10.69 5.67 3.38
N ILE A 172 -11.58 5.03 2.61
CA ILE A 172 -12.78 5.65 2.02
C ILE A 172 -13.87 6.00 3.06
N ARG A 173 -13.87 5.38 4.24
CA ARG A 173 -14.97 5.47 5.22
C ARG A 173 -15.43 6.91 5.54
N PRO A 174 -14.54 7.91 5.74
CA PRO A 174 -14.96 9.29 5.99
C PRO A 174 -15.83 9.88 4.86
N LEU A 175 -15.63 9.46 3.62
CA LEU A 175 -16.43 9.88 2.47
C LEU A 175 -17.82 9.25 2.51
N LEU A 176 -17.89 7.94 2.78
CA LEU A 176 -19.14 7.20 2.90
C LEU A 176 -20.01 7.73 4.05
N ASP A 177 -19.40 7.99 5.22
CA ASP A 177 -20.07 8.57 6.38
C ASP A 177 -20.60 9.99 6.10
N ALA A 178 -19.94 10.73 5.20
CA ALA A 178 -20.41 12.02 4.71
C ALA A 178 -21.49 11.91 3.62
N GLY A 179 -21.90 10.69 3.24
CA GLY A 179 -22.92 10.39 2.25
C GLY A 179 -22.44 10.50 0.80
N LEU A 180 -21.14 10.35 0.54
CA LEU A 180 -20.62 10.18 -0.83
C LEU A 180 -20.70 8.70 -1.22
N THR A 181 -21.20 8.38 -2.40
CA THR A 181 -21.29 7.00 -2.90
C THR A 181 -19.98 6.58 -3.57
N GLU A 182 -19.69 5.29 -3.60
CA GLU A 182 -18.52 4.72 -4.30
C GLU A 182 -18.53 5.06 -5.80
N GLU A 183 -19.69 5.00 -6.46
CA GLU A 183 -19.86 5.46 -7.85
C GLU A 183 -19.35 6.90 -8.05
N ARG A 184 -19.65 7.80 -7.09
CA ARG A 184 -19.18 9.19 -7.17
C ARG A 184 -17.69 9.34 -6.86
N VAL A 185 -17.10 8.41 -6.10
CA VAL A 185 -15.65 8.36 -5.86
C VAL A 185 -14.95 7.89 -7.13
N SER A 186 -15.43 6.80 -7.74
CA SER A 186 -14.94 6.26 -9.01
C SER A 186 -15.00 7.30 -10.14
N ASP A 187 -16.11 8.03 -10.26
CA ASP A 187 -16.26 9.16 -11.20
C ASP A 187 -15.16 10.23 -11.04
N ILE A 188 -14.73 10.51 -9.81
CA ILE A 188 -13.69 11.50 -9.53
C ILE A 188 -12.32 10.91 -9.85
N ASP A 189 -12.09 9.65 -9.50
CA ASP A 189 -10.86 8.90 -9.74
C ASP A 189 -10.53 8.76 -11.24
N GLU A 190 -11.52 8.51 -12.09
CA GLU A 190 -11.36 8.50 -13.55
C GLU A 190 -10.84 9.85 -14.04
N ILE A 191 -11.44 10.96 -13.58
CA ILE A 191 -11.00 12.30 -13.98
C ILE A 191 -9.60 12.60 -13.45
N LEU A 192 -9.28 12.22 -12.21
CA LEU A 192 -7.99 12.49 -11.59
C LEU A 192 -6.85 11.73 -12.28
N SER A 193 -7.03 10.45 -12.54
CA SER A 193 -6.03 9.58 -13.18
C SER A 193 -5.72 10.02 -14.62
N GLU A 194 -6.72 10.49 -15.37
CA GLU A 194 -6.48 11.05 -16.71
C GLU A 194 -5.78 12.41 -16.70
N LEU A 195 -6.03 13.22 -15.66
CA LEU A 195 -5.61 14.61 -15.60
C LEU A 195 -4.20 14.80 -15.00
N PHE A 196 -3.88 14.05 -13.94
CA PHE A 196 -2.66 14.21 -13.15
C PHE A 196 -1.76 12.96 -13.21
N CYS A 197 -0.46 13.18 -13.45
CA CYS A 197 0.56 12.13 -13.44
C CYS A 197 1.82 12.68 -12.77
N PRO A 198 1.79 12.85 -11.43
CA PRO A 198 2.99 13.18 -10.69
C PRO A 198 4.02 12.05 -10.85
N LYS A 199 5.27 12.40 -11.11
CA LYS A 199 6.34 11.45 -11.44
C LYS A 199 7.20 11.05 -10.25
N ASP A 200 7.14 11.83 -9.19
CA ASP A 200 7.86 11.58 -7.95
C ASP A 200 7.02 12.02 -6.74
N ALA A 201 7.51 11.70 -5.56
CA ALA A 201 6.79 11.96 -4.32
C ALA A 201 6.63 13.46 -4.01
N ALA A 202 7.51 14.32 -4.53
CA ALA A 202 7.37 15.75 -4.37
C ALA A 202 6.19 16.23 -5.23
N GLU A 203 6.14 15.84 -6.51
CA GLU A 203 5.03 16.13 -7.41
C GLU A 203 3.69 15.59 -6.89
N GLU A 204 3.67 14.38 -6.32
CA GLU A 204 2.47 13.78 -5.70
C GLU A 204 1.97 14.63 -4.53
N PHE A 205 2.88 14.99 -3.61
CA PHE A 205 2.58 15.84 -2.46
C PHE A 205 2.06 17.22 -2.88
N PHE A 206 2.69 17.85 -3.89
CA PHE A 206 2.24 19.14 -4.40
C PHE A 206 0.86 19.04 -5.06
N THR A 207 0.56 17.92 -5.73
CA THR A 207 -0.74 17.70 -6.38
C THR A 207 -1.85 17.54 -5.33
N ASP A 208 -1.64 16.79 -4.25
CA ASP A 208 -2.58 16.73 -3.11
C ASP A 208 -2.81 18.11 -2.49
N GLN A 209 -1.73 18.86 -2.19
CA GLN A 209 -1.84 20.22 -1.64
C GLN A 209 -2.65 21.16 -2.52
N LEU A 210 -2.48 21.06 -3.84
CA LEU A 210 -3.18 21.88 -4.81
C LEU A 210 -4.67 21.59 -4.80
N LEU A 211 -5.05 20.31 -4.86
CA LEU A 211 -6.45 19.88 -4.85
C LEU A 211 -7.15 20.17 -3.52
N VAL A 212 -6.47 19.91 -2.39
CA VAL A 212 -6.97 20.29 -1.06
C VAL A 212 -7.16 21.80 -0.95
N GLY A 213 -6.24 22.58 -1.53
CA GLY A 213 -6.38 24.03 -1.64
C GLY A 213 -7.58 24.48 -2.49
N PHE A 214 -7.95 23.74 -3.54
CA PHE A 214 -9.18 24.03 -4.29
C PHE A 214 -10.43 23.76 -3.46
N LEU A 215 -10.46 22.67 -2.71
CA LEU A 215 -11.56 22.35 -1.80
C LEU A 215 -11.69 23.42 -0.70
N ASP A 216 -10.58 23.96 -0.19
CA ASP A 216 -10.59 25.08 0.77
C ASP A 216 -11.25 26.33 0.19
N GLU A 217 -10.94 26.68 -1.05
CA GLU A 217 -11.55 27.84 -1.72
C GLU A 217 -13.06 27.61 -1.95
N ILE A 218 -13.48 26.41 -2.36
CA ILE A 218 -14.90 26.06 -2.51
C ILE A 218 -15.64 26.21 -1.17
N LEU A 219 -15.05 25.70 -0.08
CA LEU A 219 -15.62 25.81 1.26
C LEU A 219 -15.75 27.27 1.72
N LYS A 220 -14.76 28.13 1.42
CA LYS A 220 -14.79 29.57 1.72
C LYS A 220 -15.89 30.30 0.95
N LEU A 221 -16.09 29.94 -0.32
CA LEU A 221 -17.14 30.51 -1.18
C LEU A 221 -18.55 30.12 -0.74
N ARG A 222 -18.68 29.12 0.17
CA ARG A 222 -19.95 28.50 0.59
C ARG A 222 -20.72 27.89 -0.58
N CYS A 223 -20.02 27.62 -1.68
CA CYS A 223 -20.56 27.09 -2.91
C CYS A 223 -20.69 25.58 -2.81
N THR A 224 -21.85 25.12 -2.38
CA THR A 224 -22.16 23.69 -2.22
C THR A 224 -23.58 23.39 -2.64
N LYS A 225 -23.84 22.13 -3.03
CA LYS A 225 -25.14 21.65 -3.52
C LYS A 225 -26.31 22.21 -2.70
N GLY A 226 -27.23 22.92 -3.37
CA GLY A 226 -28.44 23.49 -2.76
C GLY A 226 -28.25 24.85 -2.07
N LYS A 227 -27.09 25.51 -2.22
CA LYS A 227 -26.83 26.85 -1.69
C LYS A 227 -26.35 27.81 -2.77
N THR A 228 -26.84 29.04 -2.69
CA THR A 228 -26.26 30.18 -3.38
C THR A 228 -25.00 30.64 -2.63
N ASP A 229 -24.04 31.23 -3.34
CA ASP A 229 -22.86 31.84 -2.72
C ASP A 229 -23.25 33.00 -1.79
N ALA A 230 -22.27 33.60 -1.10
CA ALA A 230 -22.49 34.76 -0.23
C ALA A 230 -23.15 35.98 -0.92
N THR A 231 -23.25 35.96 -2.25
CA THR A 231 -23.83 37.01 -3.10
C THR A 231 -25.13 36.58 -3.79
N GLY A 232 -25.65 35.38 -3.51
CA GLY A 232 -26.92 34.89 -4.07
C GLY A 232 -26.81 34.16 -5.41
N HIS A 233 -25.61 33.85 -5.91
CA HIS A 233 -25.43 33.13 -7.18
C HIS A 233 -25.49 31.62 -7.00
N ASP A 234 -26.15 30.93 -7.94
CA ASP A 234 -26.06 29.49 -8.08
C ASP A 234 -24.61 29.11 -8.43
N CYS A 235 -23.95 28.39 -7.53
CA CYS A 235 -22.57 27.96 -7.69
C CYS A 235 -22.37 26.90 -8.78
N LEU A 236 -23.47 26.33 -9.28
CA LEU A 236 -23.50 25.45 -10.45
C LEU A 236 -23.81 26.21 -11.74
N ASN A 237 -23.90 27.54 -11.70
CA ASN A 237 -24.01 28.36 -12.90
C ASN A 237 -22.75 28.22 -13.77
N GLU A 238 -22.94 27.99 -15.07
CA GLU A 238 -21.86 27.80 -16.03
C GLU A 238 -20.85 28.96 -16.05
N MET A 239 -21.29 30.21 -15.92
CA MET A 239 -20.40 31.37 -15.88
C MET A 239 -19.52 31.39 -14.63
N PHE A 240 -20.05 30.95 -13.49
CA PHE A 240 -19.29 30.83 -12.25
C PHE A 240 -18.23 29.73 -12.39
N ILE A 241 -18.64 28.54 -12.86
CA ILE A 241 -17.73 27.41 -13.10
C ILE A 241 -16.60 27.81 -14.04
N LEU A 242 -16.91 28.50 -15.16
CA LEU A 242 -15.90 28.99 -16.11
C LEU A 242 -14.93 29.98 -15.47
N SER A 243 -15.44 30.93 -14.67
CA SER A 243 -14.63 31.92 -13.94
C SER A 243 -13.71 31.26 -12.92
N PHE A 244 -14.25 30.36 -12.09
CA PHE A 244 -13.49 29.63 -11.08
C PHE A 244 -12.45 28.72 -11.72
N THR A 245 -12.83 27.99 -12.77
CA THR A 245 -11.91 27.19 -13.59
C THR A 245 -10.77 28.03 -14.15
N LYS A 246 -11.03 29.24 -14.64
CA LYS A 246 -9.99 30.16 -15.12
C LYS A 246 -9.03 30.59 -14.00
N GLN A 247 -9.54 30.83 -12.79
CA GLN A 247 -8.72 31.17 -11.62
C GLN A 247 -7.83 30.00 -11.17
N VAL A 248 -8.42 28.80 -11.06
CA VAL A 248 -7.72 27.54 -10.77
C VAL A 248 -6.63 27.29 -11.81
N LYS A 249 -6.97 27.36 -13.10
CA LYS A 249 -6.01 27.20 -14.21
C LYS A 249 -4.89 28.22 -14.14
N LYS A 250 -5.19 29.48 -13.84
CA LYS A 250 -4.14 30.49 -13.67
C LYS A 250 -3.15 30.08 -12.59
N LYS A 251 -3.62 29.61 -11.42
CA LYS A 251 -2.72 29.11 -10.35
C LYS A 251 -1.94 27.86 -10.77
N LEU A 252 -2.57 26.94 -11.50
CA LEU A 252 -2.00 25.65 -11.89
C LEU A 252 -0.98 25.78 -13.05
N PHE A 253 -1.33 26.49 -14.13
CA PHE A 253 -0.48 26.65 -15.31
C PHE A 253 0.67 27.66 -15.11
N GLN A 254 0.55 28.60 -14.17
CA GLN A 254 1.66 29.53 -13.88
C GLN A 254 2.83 28.86 -13.17
N HIS A 255 2.63 27.67 -12.59
CA HIS A 255 3.64 27.05 -11.73
C HIS A 255 3.88 25.56 -12.01
N TYR A 256 2.96 24.84 -12.66
CA TYR A 256 2.94 23.37 -12.53
C TYR A 256 2.45 22.61 -13.79
N SER A 257 2.84 23.03 -15.00
CA SER A 257 2.50 22.29 -16.24
C SER A 257 2.98 20.83 -16.25
N ASN A 258 3.98 20.51 -15.44
CA ASN A 258 4.64 19.20 -15.41
C ASN A 258 3.84 18.14 -14.64
N LEU A 259 2.88 18.54 -13.80
CA LEU A 259 2.01 17.63 -13.03
C LEU A 259 0.93 16.97 -13.89
N LEU A 260 0.67 17.53 -15.08
CA LEU A 260 -0.37 17.03 -15.97
C LEU A 260 0.18 15.90 -16.85
N CYS A 261 -0.62 14.86 -17.08
CA CYS A 261 -0.24 13.70 -17.90
C CYS A 261 0.29 14.12 -19.29
N PHE A 262 1.52 13.73 -19.64
CA PHE A 262 2.10 13.92 -20.97
C PHE A 262 1.70 12.73 -21.85
N GLY A 263 0.60 12.81 -22.60
CA GLY A 263 0.37 11.76 -23.60
C GLY A 263 -1.00 11.67 -24.26
N VAL A 264 -2.11 11.96 -23.57
CA VAL A 264 -3.40 11.39 -24.03
C VAL A 264 -4.42 12.44 -24.52
N THR A 265 -4.24 13.71 -24.18
CA THR A 265 -5.32 14.70 -24.33
C THR A 265 -4.83 16.04 -24.90
N LYS A 266 -5.43 16.47 -26.01
CA LYS A 266 -5.28 17.84 -26.53
C LYS A 266 -5.52 18.83 -25.39
N ILE A 267 -4.90 20.02 -25.42
CA ILE A 267 -5.10 21.09 -24.41
C ILE A 267 -6.61 21.30 -24.10
N HIS A 268 -7.46 21.17 -25.11
CA HIS A 268 -8.91 21.24 -24.97
C HIS A 268 -9.50 20.16 -24.04
N THR A 269 -9.07 18.91 -24.16
CA THR A 269 -9.55 17.80 -23.32
C THR A 269 -9.05 17.94 -21.87
N LYS A 270 -7.79 18.36 -21.65
CA LYS A 270 -7.31 18.71 -20.29
C LYS A 270 -8.14 19.83 -19.66
N ASN A 271 -8.53 20.81 -20.48
CA ASN A 271 -9.38 21.91 -20.04
C ASN A 271 -10.78 21.47 -19.67
N MET A 272 -11.32 20.46 -20.36
CA MET A 272 -12.62 19.83 -20.08
C MET A 272 -12.56 19.00 -18.80
N LEU A 273 -11.56 18.11 -18.65
CA LEU A 273 -11.36 17.31 -17.44
C LEU A 273 -11.23 18.18 -16.18
N MET A 274 -10.44 19.26 -16.25
CA MET A 274 -10.33 20.22 -15.15
C MET A 274 -11.68 20.87 -14.80
N ARG A 275 -12.49 21.20 -15.82
CA ARG A 275 -13.83 21.77 -15.60
C ARG A 275 -14.73 20.74 -14.93
N HIS A 276 -14.75 19.50 -15.41
CA HIS A 276 -15.55 18.42 -14.82
C HIS A 276 -15.13 18.12 -13.38
N LEU A 277 -13.83 18.10 -13.07
CA LEU A 277 -13.35 17.92 -11.70
C LEU A 277 -13.88 19.00 -10.75
N ILE A 278 -13.80 20.27 -11.18
CA ILE A 278 -14.32 21.42 -10.44
C ILE A 278 -15.84 21.32 -10.25
N GLU A 279 -16.58 20.93 -11.29
CA GLU A 279 -18.02 20.71 -11.23
C GLU A 279 -18.36 19.61 -10.22
N LYS A 280 -17.62 18.50 -10.21
CA LYS A 280 -17.80 17.43 -9.22
C LYS A 280 -17.58 17.96 -7.80
N PHE A 281 -16.52 18.72 -7.55
CA PHE A 281 -16.24 19.31 -6.22
C PHE A 281 -17.29 20.34 -5.76
N LEU A 282 -17.75 21.21 -6.67
CA LEU A 282 -18.82 22.18 -6.37
C LEU A 282 -20.17 21.49 -6.11
N GLY A 283 -20.40 20.33 -6.75
CA GLY A 283 -21.56 19.47 -6.53
C GLY A 283 -21.54 18.70 -5.20
N LEU A 284 -20.47 18.81 -4.40
CA LEU A 284 -20.39 18.22 -3.06
C LEU A 284 -20.94 19.18 -2.00
N ASN A 285 -21.43 18.62 -0.89
CA ASN A 285 -21.78 19.41 0.29
C ASN A 285 -20.54 19.68 1.18
N ASN A 286 -20.67 20.54 2.20
CA ASN A 286 -19.55 20.89 3.08
C ASN A 286 -18.95 19.68 3.83
N ALA A 287 -19.77 18.72 4.24
CA ALA A 287 -19.29 17.53 4.95
C ALA A 287 -18.50 16.63 3.99
N GLN A 288 -18.99 16.42 2.78
CA GLN A 288 -18.32 15.66 1.71
C GLN A 288 -16.99 16.31 1.31
N ASN A 289 -16.96 17.62 1.10
CA ASN A 289 -15.71 18.33 0.77
C ASN A 289 -14.67 18.23 1.91
N LYS A 290 -15.10 18.36 3.17
CA LYS A 290 -14.19 18.17 4.32
C LYS A 290 -13.70 16.73 4.45
N ALA A 291 -14.56 15.75 4.20
CA ALA A 291 -14.17 14.36 4.17
C ALA A 291 -13.15 14.09 3.05
N LEU A 292 -13.36 14.67 1.86
CA LEU A 292 -12.43 14.58 0.74
C LEU A 292 -11.08 15.23 1.03
N GLN A 293 -11.05 16.39 1.71
CA GLN A 293 -9.79 16.98 2.19
C GLN A 293 -9.06 16.09 3.19
N TYR A 294 -9.80 15.46 4.11
CA TYR A 294 -9.23 14.55 5.09
C TYR A 294 -8.64 13.30 4.41
N VAL A 295 -9.39 12.66 3.53
CA VAL A 295 -8.95 11.48 2.77
C VAL A 295 -7.81 11.83 1.84
N GLY A 296 -7.85 12.96 1.13
CA GLY A 296 -6.79 13.43 0.26
C GLY A 296 -6.67 12.69 -1.06
N PHE A 297 -5.55 12.91 -1.74
CA PHE A 297 -5.23 12.37 -3.05
C PHE A 297 -3.80 11.80 -3.06
N CYS A 298 -3.58 10.67 -3.72
CA CYS A 298 -2.26 10.04 -3.79
C CYS A 298 -2.14 9.13 -5.01
N LEU A 299 -0.91 8.72 -5.31
CA LEU A 299 -0.65 7.61 -6.23
C LEU A 299 -1.05 6.29 -5.55
N THR A 300 -1.55 5.33 -6.33
CA THR A 300 -1.89 3.99 -5.85
C THR A 300 -0.67 3.17 -5.42
N SER A 301 0.53 3.53 -5.88
CA SER A 301 1.81 2.93 -5.48
C SER A 301 2.89 4.00 -5.32
N THR A 302 3.99 3.65 -4.65
CA THR A 302 5.12 4.59 -4.54
C THR A 302 5.74 4.83 -5.93
N PRO A 303 6.12 6.07 -6.28
CA PRO A 303 6.77 6.36 -7.57
C PRO A 303 8.15 5.69 -7.73
N LEU A 304 8.67 5.06 -6.67
CA LEU A 304 9.89 4.25 -6.71
C LEU A 304 9.64 2.79 -7.13
N THR A 305 8.39 2.35 -7.15
CA THR A 305 7.98 1.01 -7.58
C THR A 305 8.37 0.80 -9.05
N PHE A 306 8.95 -0.36 -9.35
CA PHE A 306 9.25 -0.75 -10.72
C PHE A 306 7.97 -1.22 -11.42
N ASN A 307 7.15 -0.25 -11.82
CA ASN A 307 5.86 -0.51 -12.44
C ASN A 307 6.06 -1.05 -13.88
N LEU A 308 5.61 -2.29 -14.11
CA LEU A 308 5.65 -2.96 -15.42
C LEU A 308 4.38 -2.72 -16.24
N SER A 309 3.26 -2.39 -15.59
CA SER A 309 1.93 -2.37 -16.20
C SER A 309 1.36 -0.98 -16.43
N ASN A 310 2.02 0.11 -15.99
CA ASN A 310 1.45 1.46 -15.91
C ASN A 310 0.10 1.50 -15.14
N GLU A 311 -0.21 0.45 -14.39
CA GLU A 311 -1.36 0.35 -13.48
C GLU A 311 -1.02 1.21 -12.27
N GLY A 312 -1.32 2.50 -12.38
CA GLY A 312 -0.88 3.50 -11.42
C GLY A 312 -1.52 4.84 -11.71
N GLY A 313 -2.61 5.14 -11.02
CA GLY A 313 -3.34 6.40 -11.13
C GLY A 313 -3.03 7.32 -9.96
N PHE A 314 -3.12 8.63 -10.21
CA PHE A 314 -3.28 9.60 -9.13
C PHE A 314 -4.78 9.74 -8.85
N LEU A 315 -5.22 9.25 -7.68
CA LEU A 315 -6.63 9.08 -7.33
C LEU A 315 -6.96 9.79 -6.00
N ILE A 316 -8.21 9.73 -5.58
CA ILE A 316 -8.56 9.89 -4.16
C ILE A 316 -7.76 8.83 -3.38
N CYS A 317 -7.13 9.25 -2.28
CA CYS A 317 -6.24 8.38 -1.52
C CYS A 317 -7.06 7.44 -0.61
N HIS A 318 -7.84 6.54 -1.20
CA HIS A 318 -8.67 5.58 -0.50
C HIS A 318 -8.06 4.18 -0.40
N GLY A 319 -6.92 3.95 -1.06
CA GLY A 319 -6.19 2.67 -1.05
C GLY A 319 -6.10 2.07 -2.45
N ARG A 320 -5.09 1.24 -2.69
CA ARG A 320 -5.10 0.32 -3.83
C ARG A 320 -6.07 -0.84 -3.57
N ASN A 321 -6.17 -1.25 -2.31
CA ASN A 321 -7.00 -2.36 -1.90
C ASN A 321 -8.14 -1.88 -1.00
N THR A 322 -9.29 -2.50 -1.13
CA THR A 322 -10.40 -2.33 -0.19
C THR A 322 -10.42 -3.52 0.77
N PRO A 323 -10.46 -3.29 2.10
CA PRO A 323 -10.73 -4.37 3.04
C PRO A 323 -12.03 -5.13 2.68
N ASN A 324 -12.08 -6.44 2.91
CA ASN A 324 -13.18 -7.34 2.55
C ASN A 324 -13.44 -7.58 1.05
N GLU A 325 -12.86 -6.76 0.16
CA GLU A 325 -12.76 -7.06 -1.29
C GLU A 325 -11.41 -7.74 -1.62
N SER A 326 -10.45 -7.63 -0.70
CA SER A 326 -9.18 -8.36 -0.69
C SER A 326 -9.18 -9.44 0.40
N ILE A 327 -8.09 -10.22 0.48
CA ILE A 327 -7.87 -11.19 1.57
C ILE A 327 -7.82 -10.55 2.97
N VAL A 328 -7.66 -9.23 3.04
CA VAL A 328 -7.54 -8.47 4.29
C VAL A 328 -8.91 -8.04 4.78
N ILE A 329 -9.27 -8.43 6.00
CA ILE A 329 -10.55 -8.04 6.62
C ILE A 329 -10.49 -6.65 7.27
N GLU A 330 -11.63 -5.95 7.32
CA GLU A 330 -11.71 -4.72 8.12
C GLU A 330 -11.64 -5.05 9.63
N HIS A 331 -10.70 -4.41 10.34
CA HIS A 331 -10.62 -4.40 11.80
C HIS A 331 -10.51 -2.96 12.35
N GLN A 332 -11.62 -2.45 12.88
CA GLN A 332 -11.65 -1.13 13.50
C GLN A 332 -11.03 -1.15 14.90
N THR A 333 -9.77 -0.73 14.96
CA THR A 333 -9.02 -0.65 16.22
C THR A 333 -9.46 0.51 17.12
N ASN A 334 -9.04 0.47 18.38
CA ASN A 334 -9.24 1.55 19.35
C ASN A 334 -8.00 1.74 20.24
N ILE A 335 -7.98 2.80 21.06
CA ILE A 335 -6.82 3.16 21.90
C ILE A 335 -6.41 2.03 22.86
N LYS A 336 -7.38 1.27 23.38
CA LYS A 336 -7.11 0.17 24.31
C LYS A 336 -6.41 -0.98 23.58
N GLU A 337 -6.94 -1.38 22.42
CA GLU A 337 -6.33 -2.41 21.56
C GLU A 337 -4.94 -2.00 21.08
N ILE A 338 -4.76 -0.76 20.62
CA ILE A 338 -3.45 -0.24 20.24
C ILE A 338 -2.47 -0.35 21.41
N THR A 339 -2.88 0.02 22.62
CA THR A 339 -2.01 -0.06 23.80
C THR A 339 -1.66 -1.51 24.14
N GLN A 340 -2.63 -2.43 24.06
CA GLN A 340 -2.40 -3.86 24.31
C GLN A 340 -1.42 -4.44 23.30
N ARG A 341 -1.62 -4.18 22.01
CA ARG A 341 -0.74 -4.65 20.95
C ARG A 341 0.64 -4.01 20.96
N THR A 342 0.76 -2.74 21.36
CA THR A 342 2.08 -2.13 21.62
C THR A 342 2.84 -2.88 22.71
N ASN A 343 2.16 -3.39 23.75
CA ASN A 343 2.80 -4.24 24.75
C ASN A 343 3.20 -5.61 24.18
N SER A 344 2.35 -6.24 23.38
CA SER A 344 2.69 -7.49 22.67
C SER A 344 3.91 -7.30 21.77
N LEU A 345 3.93 -6.24 20.96
CA LEU A 345 5.05 -5.86 20.12
C LEU A 345 6.34 -5.71 20.93
N ARG A 346 6.31 -4.99 22.05
CA ARG A 346 7.50 -4.84 22.92
C ARG A 346 8.05 -6.17 23.41
N ASN A 347 7.17 -7.09 23.81
CA ASN A 347 7.58 -8.42 24.27
C ASN A 347 8.21 -9.23 23.13
N ILE A 348 7.62 -9.19 21.94
CA ILE A 348 8.15 -9.83 20.72
C ILE A 348 9.52 -9.22 20.36
N LEU A 349 9.63 -7.89 20.34
CA LEU A 349 10.87 -7.17 20.05
C LEU A 349 11.99 -7.51 21.04
N ALA A 350 11.67 -7.69 22.32
CA ALA A 350 12.64 -8.09 23.33
C ALA A 350 13.29 -9.45 23.02
N VAL A 351 12.55 -10.36 22.39
CA VAL A 351 13.08 -11.63 21.87
C VAL A 351 13.89 -11.40 20.60
N ILE A 352 13.33 -10.65 19.63
CA ILE A 352 13.99 -10.30 18.36
C ILE A 352 15.31 -9.57 18.56
N LYS A 353 15.49 -8.86 19.69
CA LYS A 353 16.76 -8.22 20.06
C LYS A 353 17.97 -9.16 19.94
N LYS A 354 17.78 -10.44 20.25
CA LYS A 354 18.84 -11.47 20.14
C LYS A 354 19.28 -11.72 18.69
N ALA A 355 18.41 -11.48 17.72
CA ALA A 355 18.70 -11.57 16.28
C ALA A 355 19.58 -10.43 15.77
N ASN A 356 19.69 -9.34 16.55
CA ASN A 356 20.41 -8.12 16.19
C ASN A 356 20.13 -7.64 14.75
N PRO A 357 18.86 -7.31 14.41
CA PRO A 357 18.48 -6.85 13.08
C PRO A 357 19.37 -5.69 12.61
N LYS A 358 19.85 -5.77 11.37
CA LYS A 358 20.74 -4.74 10.80
C LYS A 358 19.98 -3.63 10.09
N VAL A 359 18.77 -3.96 9.64
CA VAL A 359 17.83 -3.06 9.00
C VAL A 359 16.48 -3.29 9.64
N VAL A 360 15.83 -2.19 10.01
CA VAL A 360 14.44 -2.17 10.48
C VAL A 360 13.67 -1.26 9.55
N THR A 361 12.60 -1.77 8.96
CA THR A 361 11.63 -1.01 8.17
C THR A 361 10.34 -0.84 8.97
N LEU A 362 9.67 0.29 8.75
CA LEU A 362 8.36 0.61 9.31
C LEU A 362 7.52 1.17 8.17
N CYS A 363 6.50 0.41 7.76
CA CYS A 363 5.57 0.81 6.70
C CYS A 363 4.29 1.38 7.30
N ARG A 364 3.78 2.46 6.71
CA ARG A 364 2.50 3.05 7.14
C ARG A 364 1.30 2.37 6.50
N SER A 365 1.47 1.64 5.39
CA SER A 365 0.40 1.04 4.58
C SER A 365 -0.68 2.03 4.09
N MET A 366 -0.29 3.30 3.92
CA MET A 366 -1.21 4.41 3.61
C MET A 366 -1.72 4.38 2.17
N ARG A 367 -0.90 3.90 1.23
CA ARG A 367 -1.27 3.74 -0.19
C ARG A 367 -2.07 2.46 -0.42
N ASP A 368 -1.88 1.44 0.42
CA ASP A 368 -2.63 0.18 0.34
C ASP A 368 -4.08 0.38 0.79
N GLY A 369 -4.31 1.32 1.72
CA GLY A 369 -5.65 1.68 2.19
C GLY A 369 -5.99 1.11 3.56
N TYR A 370 -5.02 0.46 4.21
CA TYR A 370 -5.25 -0.30 5.44
C TYR A 370 -5.00 0.50 6.73
N THR A 371 -4.27 1.62 6.67
CA THR A 371 -3.90 2.35 7.90
C THR A 371 -5.12 2.90 8.66
N PRO A 372 -5.20 2.70 9.99
CA PRO A 372 -6.12 3.41 10.88
C PRO A 372 -5.75 4.90 10.98
N ARG A 373 -6.07 5.71 9.96
CA ARG A 373 -5.62 7.12 9.83
C ARG A 373 -5.91 8.00 11.05
N LYS A 374 -7.01 7.71 11.76
CA LYS A 374 -7.38 8.38 13.02
C LYS A 374 -6.35 8.19 14.13
N TYR A 375 -5.68 7.04 14.15
CA TYR A 375 -4.74 6.63 15.19
C TYR A 375 -3.29 6.59 14.71
N PHE A 376 -3.03 6.88 13.43
CA PHE A 376 -1.71 6.91 12.79
C PHE A 376 -0.60 7.45 13.70
N SER A 377 -0.74 8.70 14.20
CA SER A 377 0.31 9.32 15.00
C SER A 377 0.58 8.59 16.32
N LYS A 378 -0.41 7.91 16.91
CA LYS A 378 -0.18 7.08 18.09
C LYS A 378 0.54 5.80 17.72
N ILE A 379 0.10 5.13 16.65
CA ILE A 379 0.66 3.86 16.19
C ILE A 379 2.15 4.04 15.81
N GLU A 380 2.46 5.00 14.93
CA GLU A 380 3.84 5.25 14.48
C GLU A 380 4.77 5.56 15.68
N ASN A 381 4.34 6.43 16.59
CA ASN A 381 5.13 6.78 17.78
C ASN A 381 5.31 5.59 18.72
N ASP A 382 4.26 4.81 18.98
CA ASP A 382 4.33 3.63 19.83
C ASP A 382 5.33 2.60 19.26
N VAL A 383 5.34 2.38 17.94
CA VAL A 383 6.30 1.46 17.27
C VAL A 383 7.72 2.01 17.37
N ILE A 384 7.95 3.27 17.01
CA ILE A 384 9.27 3.91 17.05
C ILE A 384 9.84 3.90 18.49
N ASP A 385 9.02 4.21 19.49
CA ASP A 385 9.45 4.21 20.89
C ASP A 385 9.75 2.79 21.39
N SER A 386 8.97 1.80 20.94
CA SER A 386 9.25 0.38 21.25
C SER A 386 10.57 -0.09 20.63
N LEU A 387 10.86 0.32 19.39
CA LEU A 387 12.14 0.05 18.73
C LEU A 387 13.31 0.73 19.48
N ARG A 388 13.19 2.02 19.83
CA ARG A 388 14.22 2.75 20.59
C ARG A 388 14.49 2.17 21.96
N HIS A 389 13.46 1.66 22.62
CA HIS A 389 13.58 1.02 23.92
C HIS A 389 14.33 -0.32 23.82
N THR A 390 14.03 -1.10 22.78
CA THR A 390 14.64 -2.43 22.58
C THR A 390 16.07 -2.34 22.02
N PHE A 391 16.27 -1.51 20.99
CA PHE A 391 17.51 -1.40 20.25
C PHE A 391 18.21 -0.06 20.55
N GLU A 392 19.34 -0.14 21.24
CA GLU A 392 20.16 1.01 21.58
C GLU A 392 20.63 1.75 20.32
N ASN A 393 20.73 3.09 20.38
CA ASN A 393 21.18 3.96 19.28
C ASN A 393 20.33 3.90 17.99
N THR A 394 19.05 3.55 18.09
CA THR A 394 18.13 3.55 16.95
C THR A 394 18.04 4.95 16.32
N LYS A 395 18.50 5.07 15.08
CA LYS A 395 18.38 6.28 14.25
C LYS A 395 17.22 6.12 13.27
N VAL A 396 16.20 6.96 13.43
CA VAL A 396 15.06 7.00 12.50
C VAL A 396 15.44 7.82 11.27
N VAL A 397 15.25 7.24 10.09
CA VAL A 397 15.40 7.90 8.79
C VAL A 397 14.07 7.76 8.06
N TYR A 398 13.49 8.87 7.61
CA TYR A 398 12.26 8.85 6.84
C TYR A 398 12.60 8.74 5.35
N ASP A 399 11.93 7.83 4.65
CA ASP A 399 12.07 7.68 3.20
C ASP A 399 11.67 8.97 2.47
N SER A 400 12.39 9.35 1.43
CA SER A 400 12.11 10.57 0.66
C SER A 400 10.78 10.50 -0.11
N GLY A 401 10.29 9.29 -0.38
CA GLY A 401 9.01 8.99 -1.01
C GLY A 401 7.87 8.69 -0.03
N LEU A 402 8.10 8.86 1.28
CA LEU A 402 7.12 8.56 2.32
C LEU A 402 5.89 9.47 2.20
N LEU A 403 4.72 8.86 1.99
CA LEU A 403 3.47 9.58 1.85
C LEU A 403 3.12 10.37 3.13
N GLY A 404 2.86 11.67 2.98
CA GLY A 404 2.67 12.61 4.10
C GLY A 404 3.98 13.04 4.82
N GLY A 405 5.13 12.53 4.38
CA GLY A 405 6.45 12.88 4.90
C GLY A 405 6.62 12.61 6.40
N LYS A 406 7.62 13.25 7.01
CA LYS A 406 7.96 13.08 8.43
C LYS A 406 6.81 13.41 9.40
N LYS A 407 5.96 14.39 9.07
CA LYS A 407 4.85 14.80 9.95
C LYS A 407 3.63 13.86 9.85
N GLY A 408 3.55 13.05 8.78
CA GLY A 408 2.47 12.10 8.56
C GLY A 408 1.23 12.68 7.86
N TRP A 409 0.28 11.79 7.57
CA TRP A 409 -0.90 12.11 6.76
C TRP A 409 -1.77 13.26 7.28
N PRO A 410 -2.07 13.37 8.60
CA PRO A 410 -2.89 14.46 9.13
C PRO A 410 -2.26 15.86 9.00
N GLU A 411 -0.93 15.92 8.86
CA GLU A 411 -0.17 17.17 8.83
C GLU A 411 0.48 17.46 7.47
N ARG A 412 0.23 16.63 6.46
CA ARG A 412 0.82 16.76 5.11
C ARG A 412 0.58 18.13 4.47
N ASN A 413 -0.54 18.76 4.80
CA ASN A 413 -0.93 20.06 4.25
C ASN A 413 -0.58 21.25 5.18
N LYS A 414 0.05 21.01 6.33
CA LYS A 414 0.50 22.06 7.25
C LYS A 414 1.94 22.50 6.90
N ARG A 415 2.07 23.74 6.40
CA ARG A 415 3.36 24.39 6.14
C ARG A 415 4.15 24.59 7.43
#